data_AF-A0A955BFQ3-F1
#
_entry.id   AF-A0A955BFQ3-F1
#
_cell.length_a   1.000
_cell.length_b   1.000
_cell.length_c   1.000
_cell.angle_alpha   90.00
_cell.angle_beta   90.00
_cell.angle_gamma   90.00
#
_symmetry.space_group_name_H-M   'P 1'
#
loop_
_entity.id
_entity.type
_entity.pdbx_description
1 polymer ?
#
loop_
_entity_poly.entity_id
_entity_poly.type
_entity_poly.pdbx_seq_one_letter_code
_entity_poly.pdbx_strand_id
1 'polypeptide(L)'
;FGELWQRRTTIQVADGFDYELLGIEDLVRAKKTQRDKDWPMIRRLVDAHYDRHQDTPTPQRNRFWLRECRTPEILVRLAAENPDAANELALERPLLLAAVQGDRQTLECELEAERLSEMEADKQYWTPLRKELEAMRRDKRNRDGG
;
A
#
# COMPACT_ATOMS: atom_id res chain seq x y z
N PHE A 1 -16.45 4.37 13.68
CA PHE A 1 -17.20 3.74 12.57
C PHE A 1 -17.98 4.72 11.69
N GLY A 2 -18.62 5.78 12.21
CA GLY A 2 -19.37 6.75 11.39
C GLY A 2 -18.53 7.69 10.50
N GLU A 3 -17.36 8.13 10.97
CA GLU A 3 -16.47 9.02 10.21
C GLU A 3 -15.83 8.35 8.97
N LEU A 4 -15.63 7.02 9.03
CA LEU A 4 -15.07 6.20 7.96
C LEU A 4 -16.00 6.09 6.76
N TRP A 5 -17.32 6.18 6.98
CA TRP A 5 -18.33 6.07 5.92
C TRP A 5 -18.42 7.33 5.05
N GLN A 6 -18.04 8.49 5.59
CA GLN A 6 -18.18 9.76 4.88
C GLN A 6 -17.12 10.02 3.81
N ARG A 7 -16.01 9.27 3.81
CA ARG A 7 -14.89 9.45 2.86
C ARG A 7 -14.96 8.54 1.63
N ARG A 8 -16.10 7.88 1.40
CA ARG A 8 -16.25 6.91 0.29
C ARG A 8 -16.14 7.60 -1.06
N THR A 9 -15.39 6.97 -1.96
CA THR A 9 -15.37 7.32 -3.39
C THR A 9 -16.10 6.23 -4.14
N THR A 10 -17.22 6.58 -4.77
CA THR A 10 -17.93 5.67 -5.65
C THR A 10 -17.21 5.66 -7.00
N ILE A 11 -16.72 4.49 -7.42
CA ILE A 11 -16.24 4.29 -8.79
C ILE A 11 -17.27 3.44 -9.50
N GLN A 12 -17.84 4.00 -10.58
CA GLN A 12 -18.68 3.23 -11.49
C GLN A 12 -17.77 2.45 -12.43
N VAL A 13 -17.94 1.12 -12.45
CA VAL A 13 -17.31 0.23 -13.43
C VAL A 13 -18.39 -0.18 -14.44
N ALA A 14 -18.00 -0.35 -15.70
CA ALA A 14 -18.89 -0.53 -16.86
C ALA A 14 -19.90 -1.69 -16.79
N ASP A 15 -19.80 -2.56 -15.78
CA ASP A 15 -20.70 -3.70 -15.55
C ASP A 15 -21.91 -3.37 -14.64
N GLY A 16 -22.14 -2.09 -14.32
CA GLY A 16 -23.36 -1.64 -13.62
C GLY A 16 -23.40 -1.91 -12.11
N PHE A 17 -22.27 -2.27 -11.51
CA PHE A 17 -22.11 -2.39 -10.06
C PHE A 17 -21.44 -1.14 -9.48
N ASP A 18 -22.14 -0.46 -8.59
CA ASP A 18 -21.55 0.58 -7.74
C ASP A 18 -20.78 -0.10 -6.60
N TYR A 19 -19.46 -0.13 -6.71
CA TYR A 19 -18.62 -0.57 -5.60
C TYR A 19 -18.42 0.60 -4.63
N GLU A 20 -18.89 0.44 -3.40
CA GLU A 20 -18.58 1.34 -2.29
C GLU A 20 -17.14 1.09 -1.83
N LEU A 21 -16.18 1.77 -2.47
CA LEU A 21 -14.80 1.78 -1.99
C LEU A 21 -14.75 2.61 -0.70
N LEU A 22 -14.36 1.97 0.41
CA LEU A 22 -13.65 2.67 1.49
C LEU A 22 -12.58 3.57 0.84
N GLY A 23 -12.32 4.76 1.39
CA GLY A 23 -11.33 5.68 0.81
C GLY A 23 -10.04 4.93 0.49
N ILE A 24 -9.37 5.24 -0.62
CA ILE A 24 -8.23 4.43 -1.09
C ILE A 24 -7.16 4.25 0.00
N GLU A 25 -7.01 5.24 0.88
CA GLU A 25 -6.14 5.20 2.06
C GLU A 25 -6.54 4.09 3.04
N ASP A 26 -7.84 3.89 3.26
CA ASP A 26 -8.37 2.83 4.11
C ASP A 26 -8.27 1.46 3.44
N LEU A 27 -8.43 1.38 2.12
CA LEU A 27 -8.19 0.16 1.36
C LEU A 27 -6.72 -0.24 1.40
N VAL A 28 -5.81 0.71 1.19
CA VAL A 28 -4.37 0.49 1.33
C VAL A 28 -4.04 0.03 2.74
N ARG A 29 -4.57 0.68 3.78
CA ARG A 29 -4.42 0.23 5.19
C ARG A 29 -4.99 -1.16 5.43
N ALA A 30 -6.18 -1.47 4.92
CA ALA A 30 -6.83 -2.77 5.08
C ALA A 30 -6.11 -3.89 4.29
N LYS A 31 -5.48 -3.56 3.16
CA LYS A 31 -4.73 -4.47 2.29
C LYS A 31 -3.25 -4.58 2.63
N LYS A 32 -2.69 -3.71 3.49
CA LYS A 32 -1.28 -3.68 3.89
C LYS A 32 -0.78 -4.95 4.60
N THR A 33 -1.58 -6.02 4.64
CA THR A 33 -1.32 -7.24 5.41
C THR A 33 -1.55 -8.56 4.66
N GLN A 34 -1.79 -8.61 3.34
CA GLN A 34 -2.42 -9.83 2.80
C GLN A 34 -1.96 -10.47 1.48
N ARG A 35 -0.73 -10.27 0.96
CA ARG A 35 0.04 -11.19 0.05
C ARG A 35 0.97 -10.42 -0.90
N ASP A 36 2.00 -11.08 -1.46
CA ASP A 36 2.87 -10.58 -2.55
C ASP A 36 2.11 -9.91 -3.72
N LYS A 37 0.90 -10.39 -4.01
CA LYS A 37 0.03 -9.86 -5.08
C LYS A 37 -0.53 -8.46 -4.77
N ASP A 38 -0.49 -8.05 -3.50
CA ASP A 38 -1.01 -6.76 -3.06
C ASP A 38 -0.01 -5.63 -3.32
N TRP A 39 1.29 -5.93 -3.46
CA TRP A 39 2.30 -4.92 -3.83
C TRP A 39 2.02 -4.22 -5.16
N PRO A 40 1.85 -4.96 -6.30
CA PRO A 40 1.47 -4.35 -7.56
C PRO A 40 0.04 -3.80 -7.53
N MET A 41 -0.85 -4.31 -6.67
CA MET A 41 -2.22 -3.82 -6.57
C MET A 41 -2.27 -2.44 -5.89
N ILE A 42 -1.61 -2.27 -4.75
CA ILE A 42 -1.50 -1.00 -4.04
C ILE A 42 -0.80 0.03 -4.93
N ARG A 43 0.28 -0.36 -5.64
CA ARG A 43 0.92 0.54 -6.61
C ARG A 43 -0.09 1.07 -7.63
N ARG A 44 -0.83 0.18 -8.31
CA ARG A 44 -1.85 0.56 -9.30
C ARG A 44 -2.95 1.45 -8.71
N LEU A 45 -3.39 1.15 -7.49
CA LEU A 45 -4.40 1.94 -6.79
C LEU A 45 -3.89 3.36 -6.52
N VAL A 46 -2.69 3.49 -5.96
CA VAL A 46 -2.09 4.79 -5.64
C VAL A 46 -1.81 5.58 -6.92
N ASP A 47 -1.24 4.96 -7.95
CA ASP A 47 -0.98 5.58 -9.26
C ASP A 47 -2.30 6.09 -9.87
N ALA A 48 -3.35 5.26 -9.91
CA ALA A 48 -4.66 5.67 -10.43
C ALA A 48 -5.32 6.80 -9.63
N HIS A 49 -5.10 6.85 -8.31
CA HIS A 49 -5.59 7.95 -7.49
C HIS A 49 -4.80 9.23 -7.73
N TYR A 50 -3.48 9.12 -7.91
CA TYR A 50 -2.63 10.24 -8.27
C TYR A 50 -3.09 10.83 -9.62
N ASP A 51 -3.21 9.99 -10.66
CA ASP A 51 -3.60 10.44 -12.00
C ASP A 51 -4.93 11.20 -12.02
N ARG A 52 -5.91 10.75 -11.23
CA ARG A 52 -7.24 11.38 -11.14
C ARG A 52 -7.27 12.71 -10.37
N HIS A 53 -6.31 12.96 -9.49
CA HIS A 53 -6.37 14.08 -8.55
C HIS A 53 -5.12 14.97 -8.57
N GLN A 54 -4.14 14.70 -9.42
CA GLN A 54 -2.92 15.51 -9.57
C GLN A 54 -3.25 16.98 -9.92
N ASP A 55 -4.35 17.24 -10.62
CA ASP A 55 -4.80 18.60 -10.97
C ASP A 55 -5.50 19.32 -9.80
N THR A 56 -5.81 18.62 -8.71
CA THR A 56 -6.41 19.18 -7.48
C THR A 56 -5.68 18.67 -6.22
N PRO A 57 -4.39 18.99 -6.07
CA PRO A 57 -3.61 18.51 -4.93
C PRO A 57 -4.12 19.15 -3.64
N THR A 58 -4.21 18.36 -2.57
CA THR A 58 -4.47 18.86 -1.21
C THR A 58 -3.35 18.38 -0.29
N PRO A 59 -3.07 19.08 0.84
CA PRO A 59 -2.03 18.65 1.77
C PRO A 59 -2.22 17.20 2.26
N GLN A 60 -3.46 16.74 2.47
CA GLN A 60 -3.72 15.35 2.84
C GLN A 60 -3.38 14.38 1.71
N ARG A 61 -3.75 14.70 0.46
CA ARG A 61 -3.45 13.86 -0.72
C ARG A 61 -1.94 13.77 -0.97
N ASN A 62 -1.23 14.89 -0.86
CA ASN A 62 0.22 14.92 -1.05
C ASN A 62 0.93 14.05 -0.01
N ARG A 63 0.53 14.15 1.27
CA ARG A 63 1.05 13.27 2.33
C ARG A 63 0.71 11.80 2.09
N PHE A 64 -0.51 11.49 1.64
CA PHE A 64 -0.91 10.14 1.28
C PHE A 64 -0.02 9.57 0.15
N TRP A 65 0.18 10.34 -0.92
CA TRP A 65 1.02 9.90 -2.04
C TRP A 65 2.49 9.75 -1.65
N LEU A 66 3.05 10.66 -0.87
CA LEU A 66 4.42 10.52 -0.36
C LEU A 66 4.60 9.25 0.49
N ARG A 67 3.57 8.85 1.26
CA ARG A 67 3.63 7.63 2.07
C ARG A 67 3.47 6.34 1.26
N GLU A 68 2.53 6.32 0.31
CA GLU A 68 2.06 5.05 -0.27
C GLU A 68 2.45 4.88 -1.76
N CYS A 69 2.94 5.93 -2.42
CA CYS A 69 3.39 5.82 -3.82
C CYS A 69 4.64 4.94 -3.91
N ARG A 70 4.67 4.09 -4.94
CA ARG A 70 5.72 3.11 -5.20
C ARG A 70 6.28 3.24 -6.62
N THR A 71 5.97 4.35 -7.28
CA THR A 71 6.44 4.69 -8.62
C THR A 71 7.52 5.76 -8.47
N PRO A 72 8.80 5.45 -8.75
CA PRO A 72 9.93 6.35 -8.51
C PRO A 72 9.74 7.73 -9.13
N GLU A 73 9.24 7.79 -10.36
CA GLU A 73 9.07 9.03 -11.12
C GLU A 73 8.03 9.95 -10.48
N ILE A 74 6.95 9.36 -9.95
CA ILE A 74 5.89 10.11 -9.26
C ILE A 74 6.41 10.60 -7.90
N LEU A 75 7.17 9.77 -7.17
CA LEU A 75 7.74 10.14 -5.87
C LEU A 75 8.73 11.30 -5.97
N VAL A 76 9.65 11.27 -6.94
CA VAL A 76 10.62 12.36 -7.15
C VAL A 76 9.88 13.67 -7.42
N ARG A 77 8.87 13.64 -8.30
CA ARG A 77 8.05 14.82 -8.59
C ARG A 77 7.32 15.33 -7.34
N LEU A 78 6.65 14.45 -6.60
CA LEU A 78 5.92 14.82 -5.38
C LEU A 78 6.84 15.39 -4.29
N ALA A 79 8.02 14.81 -4.13
CA ALA A 79 9.02 15.25 -3.17
C ALA A 79 9.60 16.62 -3.55
N ALA A 80 9.83 16.86 -4.84
CA ALA A 80 10.26 18.17 -5.34
C ALA A 80 9.17 19.25 -5.16
N GLU A 81 7.90 18.90 -5.35
CA GLU A 81 6.76 19.81 -5.17
C GLU A 81 6.40 20.05 -3.70
N ASN A 82 6.75 19.12 -2.80
CA ASN A 82 6.39 19.18 -1.37
C ASN A 82 7.59 18.76 -0.46
N PRO A 83 8.71 19.49 -0.51
CA PRO A 83 9.95 19.09 0.18
C PRO A 83 9.79 19.03 1.70
N ASP A 84 9.03 19.95 2.31
CA ASP A 84 8.81 19.98 3.75
C ASP A 84 8.05 18.72 4.22
N ALA A 85 6.98 18.36 3.52
CA ALA A 85 6.20 17.17 3.83
C ALA A 85 7.01 15.88 3.58
N ALA A 86 7.85 15.86 2.54
CA ALA A 86 8.73 14.72 2.26
C ALA A 86 9.79 14.54 3.35
N ASN A 87 10.40 15.63 3.83
CA ASN A 87 11.39 15.60 4.90
C ASN A 87 10.77 15.19 6.25
N GLU A 88 9.56 15.66 6.57
CA GLU A 88 8.84 15.20 7.76
C GLU A 88 8.56 13.68 7.70
N LEU A 89 8.08 13.19 6.56
CA LEU A 89 7.74 11.78 6.37
C LEU A 89 8.96 10.88 6.22
N ALA A 90 10.13 11.43 5.91
CA ALA A 90 11.39 10.67 5.82
C ALA A 90 11.77 10.00 7.16
N LEU A 91 11.26 10.50 8.29
CA LEU A 91 11.44 9.86 9.59
C LEU A 91 10.77 8.47 9.67
N GLU A 92 9.64 8.30 8.98
CA GLU A 92 8.89 7.03 8.92
C GLU A 92 9.23 6.23 7.67
N ARG A 93 9.60 6.92 6.58
CA ARG A 93 9.86 6.34 5.26
C ARG A 93 11.17 6.90 4.66
N PRO A 94 12.34 6.37 5.04
CA PRO A 94 13.65 6.95 4.72
C PRO A 94 13.93 7.16 3.22
N LEU A 95 13.33 6.34 2.34
CA LEU A 95 13.49 6.47 0.88
C LEU A 95 13.05 7.83 0.32
N LEU A 96 12.24 8.59 1.07
CA LEU A 96 11.85 9.94 0.68
C LEU A 96 13.03 10.91 0.64
N LEU A 97 14.12 10.65 1.37
CA LEU A 97 15.34 11.45 1.26
C LEU A 97 15.96 11.33 -0.15
N ALA A 98 16.01 10.12 -0.70
CA ALA A 98 16.48 9.89 -2.06
C ALA A 98 15.54 10.53 -3.10
N ALA A 99 14.22 10.50 -2.83
CA ALA A 99 13.24 11.18 -3.69
C ALA A 99 13.41 12.71 -3.70
N VAL A 100 13.65 13.34 -2.55
CA VAL A 100 13.93 14.78 -2.43
C VAL A 100 15.22 15.16 -3.17
N GLN A 101 16.24 14.31 -3.12
CA GLN A 101 17.51 14.52 -3.82
C GLN A 101 17.42 14.23 -5.33
N GLY A 102 16.33 13.62 -5.81
CA GLY A 102 16.19 13.18 -7.19
C GLY A 102 17.12 12.01 -7.57
N ASP A 103 17.70 11.32 -6.58
CA ASP A 103 18.56 10.16 -6.80
C ASP A 103 17.70 8.93 -7.10
N ARG A 104 17.40 8.75 -8.38
CA ARG A 104 16.55 7.65 -8.87
C ARG A 104 17.14 6.28 -8.59
N GLN A 105 18.46 6.12 -8.69
CA GLN A 105 19.09 4.82 -8.51
C GLN A 105 18.96 4.36 -7.04
N THR A 106 19.25 5.27 -6.11
CA THR A 106 19.06 5.00 -4.68
C THR A 106 17.58 4.78 -4.37
N LEU A 107 16.68 5.59 -4.93
CA LEU A 107 15.24 5.45 -4.70
C LEU A 107 14.70 4.08 -5.16
N GLU A 108 15.12 3.58 -6.32
CA GLU A 108 14.71 2.27 -6.82
C GLU A 108 15.22 1.13 -5.93
N CYS A 109 16.48 1.22 -5.48
CA CYS A 109 17.06 0.26 -4.54
C CYS A 109 16.30 0.25 -3.20
N GLU A 110 15.99 1.42 -2.65
CA GLU A 110 15.28 1.57 -1.38
C GLU A 110 13.82 1.09 -1.47
N LEU A 111 13.12 1.34 -2.58
CA LEU A 111 11.78 0.80 -2.82
C LEU A 111 11.77 -0.73 -2.89
N GLU A 112 12.81 -1.33 -3.48
CA GLU A 112 12.96 -2.78 -3.52
C GLU A 112 13.31 -3.34 -2.13
N ALA A 113 14.14 -2.65 -1.36
CA ALA A 113 14.43 -3.01 0.03
C ALA A 113 13.17 -2.94 0.92
N GLU A 114 12.34 -1.89 0.77
CA GLU A 114 11.04 -1.75 1.43
C GLU A 114 10.14 -2.95 1.09
N ARG A 115 10.05 -3.31 -0.20
CA ARG A 115 9.30 -4.47 -0.68
C ARG A 115 9.76 -5.77 -0.03
N LEU A 116 11.07 -6.02 -0.02
CA LEU A 116 11.64 -7.25 0.55
C LEU A 116 11.43 -7.34 2.06
N SER A 117 11.56 -6.21 2.78
CA SER A 117 11.32 -6.13 4.22
C SER A 117 9.87 -6.44 4.57
N GLU A 118 8.91 -5.84 3.86
CA GLU A 118 7.49 -6.14 4.06
C GLU A 118 7.15 -7.61 3.75
N MET A 119 7.76 -8.19 2.71
CA MET A 119 7.61 -9.61 2.38
C MET A 119 8.14 -10.54 3.48
N GLU A 120 9.31 -10.24 4.05
CA GLU A 120 9.91 -11.07 5.09
C GLU A 120 9.08 -11.00 6.39
N ALA A 121 8.59 -9.81 6.75
CA ALA A 121 7.68 -9.64 7.89
C ALA A 121 6.38 -10.44 7.72
N ASP A 122 5.78 -10.42 6.52
CA ASP A 122 4.58 -11.19 6.21
C ASP A 122 4.86 -12.70 6.27
N LYS A 123 5.98 -13.16 5.71
CA LYS A 123 6.40 -14.57 5.78
C LYS A 123 6.55 -15.04 7.23
N GLN A 124 7.16 -14.23 8.09
CA GLN A 124 7.31 -14.53 9.51
C GLN A 124 5.96 -14.63 10.22
N TYR A 125 5.02 -13.73 9.90
CA TYR A 125 3.66 -13.75 10.44
C TYR A 125 2.87 -14.99 10.00
N TRP A 126 2.93 -15.38 8.72
CA TRP A 126 2.14 -16.51 8.19
C TRP A 126 2.72 -17.90 8.46
N THR A 127 4.01 -18.00 8.77
CA THR A 127 4.66 -19.29 9.05
C THR A 127 4.02 -20.06 10.22
N PRO A 128 3.75 -19.46 11.40
CA PRO A 128 3.08 -20.15 12.50
C PRO A 128 1.62 -20.50 12.17
N LEU A 129 0.86 -19.58 11.59
CA LEU A 129 -0.56 -19.81 11.25
C LEU A 129 -0.75 -20.98 10.25
N ARG A 130 0.15 -21.10 9.27
CA ARG A 130 0.10 -22.23 8.32
C ARG A 130 0.35 -23.57 8.99
N LYS A 131 1.27 -23.64 9.95
CA LYS A 131 1.54 -24.88 10.72
C LYS A 131 0.32 -25.30 11.54
N GLU A 132 -0.38 -24.36 12.16
CA GLU A 132 -1.61 -24.64 12.92
C GLU A 132 -2.75 -25.14 12.02
N LEU A 133 -2.96 -24.51 10.86
CA LEU A 133 -3.96 -24.95 9.89
C LEU A 133 -3.66 -26.34 9.31
N GLU A 134 -2.39 -26.66 9.06
CA GLU A 134 -1.98 -28.00 8.64
C GLU A 134 -2.23 -29.05 9.73
N ALA A 135 -1.96 -28.72 11.00
CA ALA A 135 -2.26 -29.59 12.13
C ALA A 135 -3.77 -29.88 12.24
N MET A 136 -4.62 -28.85 12.13
CA MET A 136 -6.08 -29.01 12.14
C MET A 136 -6.59 -29.86 10.97
N ARG A 137 -6.00 -29.71 9.78
CA ARG A 137 -6.34 -30.54 8.60
C ARG A 137 -5.95 -32.00 8.79
N ARG A 138 -4.79 -32.27 9.41
CA ARG A 138 -4.35 -33.65 9.75
C ARG A 138 -5.28 -34.29 10.78
N ASP A 139 -5.65 -33.54 11.82
CA ASP A 139 -6.59 -33.99 12.85
C ASP A 139 -7.97 -34.33 12.29
N LYS A 140 -8.49 -33.49 11.39
CA LYS A 140 -9.78 -33.74 10.75
C LYS A 140 -9.76 -34.99 9.87
N ARG A 141 -8.67 -35.19 9.10
CA ARG A 141 -8.49 -36.39 8.26
C ARG A 141 -8.34 -37.67 9.09
N ASN A 142 -7.78 -37.58 10.29
CA ASN A 142 -7.67 -38.72 11.21
C ASN A 142 -9.00 -39.05 11.90
N ARG A 143 -9.89 -38.06 12.12
CA ARG A 143 -11.22 -38.28 12.71
C ARG A 143 -12.27 -38.78 11.73
N ASP A 144 -12.19 -38.39 10.46
CA ASP A 144 -13.14 -38.80 9.42
C ASP A 144 -12.77 -40.16 8.76
N GLY A 145 -11.61 -40.73 9.10
CA GLY A 145 -11.05 -41.95 8.49
C GLY A 145 -10.91 -43.16 9.42
N GLY A 146 -11.48 -43.11 10.63
CA GLY A 146 -11.54 -44.22 11.59
C GLY A 146 -12.98 -44.48 12.02
#